data_AF-A0A958SYW0-F1
#
_entry.id   AF-A0A958SYW0-F1
#
_cell.length_a   1.000
_cell.length_b   1.000
_cell.length_c   1.000
_cell.angle_alpha   90.00
_cell.angle_beta   90.00
_cell.angle_gamma   90.00
#
_symmetry.space_group_name_H-M   'P 1'
#
loop_
_entity.id
_entity.type
_entity.pdbx_description
1 polymer ?
#
loop_
_entity_poly.entity_id
_entity_poly.type
_entity_poly.pdbx_seq_one_letter_code
_entity_poly.pdbx_strand_id
1 'polypeptide(L)'
;MASHTQTTKTFSLKSYGISDATVHYQLSPEELQKITIEKQQGKETANGTLAVNTGEFTGRSPKDRFIVKDDITRDKVWWGNINIPFDSDDFEKLYNKVANYLSGKELFVRDCYACADPNYRLNIRIINEYPWSNMFAYNMFLRPEEDELENFQPEWTVVNAPGFLANPEQDKTRQHNFAILDFTRKIALIGGTGYTGEIKKGIFSALNFILPVFKNTLPMHCSANVGQDGDTAIFFGLSGTGKTTLSTDPERNLIGDDEHGWTNENSVFNFEGGCYAKVINLSEESEPEIFHAIRKGAILENVILD
;
A
#
# COMPACT_ATOMS: atom_id res chain seq x y z
N MET A 1 -14.14 -16.84 -25.53
CA MET A 1 -12.85 -17.54 -25.66
C MET A 1 -11.82 -16.53 -26.17
N ALA A 2 -11.15 -15.87 -25.25
CA ALA A 2 -9.85 -15.24 -25.49
C ALA A 2 -8.96 -15.79 -24.38
N SER A 3 -8.08 -16.72 -24.76
CA SER A 3 -7.05 -17.27 -23.91
C SER A 3 -6.04 -16.16 -23.65
N HIS A 4 -6.17 -15.44 -22.53
CA HIS A 4 -5.12 -14.57 -22.03
C HIS A 4 -4.00 -15.44 -21.47
N THR A 5 -3.24 -16.05 -22.38
CA THR A 5 -1.94 -16.64 -22.05
C THR A 5 -0.99 -15.48 -21.82
N GLN A 6 -0.99 -14.93 -20.59
CA GLN A 6 0.07 -14.02 -20.15
C GLN A 6 1.40 -14.72 -20.41
N THR A 7 2.19 -14.12 -21.30
CA THR A 7 3.52 -14.57 -21.62
C THR A 7 4.32 -14.47 -20.32
N THR A 8 4.73 -15.60 -19.75
CA THR A 8 5.55 -15.65 -18.53
C THR A 8 6.94 -15.12 -18.89
N LYS A 9 7.08 -13.79 -18.97
CA LYS A 9 8.39 -13.15 -18.83
C LYS A 9 8.95 -13.69 -17.51
N THR A 10 10.10 -14.35 -17.56
CA THR A 10 10.78 -14.81 -16.33
C THR A 10 11.18 -13.57 -15.55
N PHE A 11 10.33 -13.17 -14.61
CA PHE A 11 10.55 -12.01 -13.78
C PHE A 11 11.54 -12.38 -12.67
N SER A 12 12.73 -11.79 -12.69
CA SER A 12 13.77 -12.09 -11.71
C SER A 12 13.74 -11.11 -10.55
N LEU A 13 13.81 -11.63 -9.32
CA LEU A 13 13.96 -10.84 -8.10
C LEU A 13 15.40 -10.81 -7.56
N LYS A 14 16.39 -11.30 -8.33
CA LYS A 14 17.79 -11.37 -7.89
C LYS A 14 18.37 -10.01 -7.51
N SER A 15 17.96 -8.94 -8.18
CA SER A 15 18.37 -7.57 -7.84
C SER A 15 17.88 -7.10 -6.47
N TYR A 16 16.87 -7.77 -5.90
CA TYR A 16 16.32 -7.52 -4.56
C TYR A 16 16.88 -8.50 -3.52
N GLY A 17 17.94 -9.25 -3.85
CA GLY A 17 18.52 -10.27 -2.96
C GLY A 17 17.67 -11.53 -2.79
N ILE A 18 16.58 -11.68 -3.56
CA ILE A 18 15.68 -12.82 -3.50
C ILE A 18 16.02 -13.79 -4.64
N SER A 19 16.36 -15.03 -4.30
CA SER A 19 16.74 -16.08 -5.24
C SER A 19 15.71 -17.21 -5.29
N ASP A 20 15.60 -17.86 -6.44
CA ASP A 20 14.84 -19.11 -6.63
C ASP A 20 13.35 -19.04 -6.23
N ALA A 21 12.77 -17.84 -6.16
CA ALA A 21 11.35 -17.66 -5.90
C ALA A 21 10.50 -17.97 -7.15
N THR A 22 9.34 -18.59 -6.94
CA THR A 22 8.29 -18.70 -7.97
C THR A 22 7.54 -17.37 -7.99
N VAL A 23 7.69 -16.59 -9.05
CA VAL A 23 7.11 -15.24 -9.14
C VAL A 23 5.84 -15.24 -9.98
N HIS A 24 4.76 -14.77 -9.37
CA HIS A 24 3.50 -14.41 -10.02
C HIS A 24 3.45 -12.90 -10.25
N TYR A 25 3.66 -12.47 -11.49
CA TYR A 25 3.76 -11.06 -11.84
C TYR A 25 2.44 -10.54 -12.43
N GLN A 26 1.93 -9.41 -11.90
CA GLN A 26 0.75 -8.70 -12.41
C GLN A 26 -0.52 -9.56 -12.57
N LEU A 27 -0.72 -10.57 -11.71
CA LEU A 27 -1.95 -11.37 -11.73
C LEU A 27 -3.20 -10.49 -11.58
N SER A 28 -4.31 -10.88 -12.19
CA SER A 28 -5.59 -10.19 -12.01
C SER A 28 -6.14 -10.34 -10.58
N PRO A 29 -7.01 -9.42 -10.11
CA PRO A 29 -7.71 -9.57 -8.84
C PRO A 29 -8.45 -10.90 -8.72
N GLU A 30 -9.04 -11.39 -9.81
CA GLU A 30 -9.73 -12.68 -9.86
C GLU A 30 -8.77 -13.85 -9.59
N GLU A 31 -7.59 -13.85 -10.20
CA GLU A 31 -6.57 -14.87 -9.96
C GLU A 31 -6.03 -14.80 -8.53
N LEU A 32 -5.78 -13.61 -8.01
CA LEU A 32 -5.30 -13.41 -6.64
C LEU A 32 -6.33 -13.86 -5.60
N GLN A 33 -7.62 -13.55 -5.80
CA GLN A 33 -8.70 -14.02 -4.95
C GLN A 33 -8.81 -15.54 -4.98
N LYS A 34 -8.75 -16.15 -6.17
CA LYS A 34 -8.77 -17.61 -6.32
C LYS A 34 -7.61 -18.28 -5.55
N ILE A 35 -6.39 -17.81 -5.76
CA ILE A 35 -5.20 -18.35 -5.07
C ILE A 35 -5.32 -18.15 -3.55
N THR A 36 -5.85 -17.01 -3.10
CA THR A 36 -6.09 -16.74 -1.67
C THR A 36 -7.02 -17.79 -1.05
N ILE A 37 -8.13 -18.12 -1.74
CA ILE A 37 -9.11 -19.12 -1.28
C ILE A 37 -8.50 -20.53 -1.31
N GLU A 38 -7.80 -20.89 -2.39
CA GLU A 38 -7.13 -22.20 -2.53
C GLU A 38 -6.08 -22.43 -1.43
N LYS A 39 -5.38 -21.37 -1.02
CA LYS A 39 -4.40 -21.40 0.09
C LYS A 39 -5.04 -21.31 1.48
N GLN A 40 -6.37 -21.23 1.58
CA GLN A 40 -7.09 -21.07 2.84
C GLN A 40 -6.70 -19.80 3.61
N GLN A 41 -6.28 -18.76 2.88
CA GLN A 41 -5.87 -17.46 3.45
C GLN A 41 -7.00 -16.43 3.49
N GLY A 42 -8.19 -16.81 3.00
CA GLY A 42 -9.39 -15.99 3.02
C GLY A 42 -10.63 -16.83 2.68
N LYS A 43 -11.79 -16.19 2.73
CA LYS A 43 -13.08 -16.76 2.34
C LYS A 43 -13.76 -15.85 1.33
N GLU A 44 -14.57 -16.44 0.47
CA GLU A 44 -15.48 -15.69 -0.39
C GLU A 44 -16.81 -15.48 0.33
N THR A 45 -17.32 -14.25 0.34
CA THR A 45 -18.65 -13.93 0.88
C THR A 45 -19.75 -14.30 -0.13
N ALA A 46 -21.02 -14.29 0.30
CA ALA A 46 -22.15 -14.59 -0.56
C ALA A 46 -22.26 -13.73 -1.83
N ASN A 47 -21.70 -12.50 -1.82
CA ASN A 47 -21.67 -11.60 -2.97
C ASN A 47 -20.35 -11.64 -3.78
N GLY A 48 -19.48 -12.61 -3.51
CA GLY A 48 -18.22 -12.81 -4.24
C GLY A 48 -17.06 -11.93 -3.77
N THR A 49 -17.19 -11.25 -2.64
CA THR A 49 -16.12 -10.42 -2.07
C THR A 49 -15.11 -11.28 -1.32
N LEU A 50 -13.82 -10.97 -1.43
CA LEU A 50 -12.80 -11.65 -0.64
C LEU A 50 -12.79 -11.11 0.78
N ALA A 51 -12.88 -11.97 1.79
CA ALA A 51 -12.67 -11.64 3.19
C ALA A 51 -11.40 -12.31 3.72
N VAL A 52 -10.53 -11.54 4.38
CA VAL A 52 -9.25 -12.01 4.93
C VAL A 52 -9.09 -11.61 6.39
N ASN A 53 -8.24 -12.35 7.12
CA ASN A 53 -7.80 -12.00 8.45
C ASN A 53 -6.31 -11.69 8.44
N THR A 54 -5.91 -10.61 9.11
CA THR A 54 -4.51 -10.12 9.11
C THR A 54 -3.66 -10.67 10.25
N GLY A 55 -4.23 -11.59 11.04
CA GLY A 55 -3.57 -12.20 12.19
C GLY A 55 -3.60 -11.31 13.43
N GLU A 56 -2.48 -11.26 14.16
CA GLU A 56 -2.35 -10.53 15.44
C GLU A 56 -2.63 -9.03 15.30
N PHE A 57 -2.18 -8.42 14.21
CA PHE A 57 -2.28 -6.99 13.99
C PHE A 57 -3.46 -6.67 13.08
N THR A 58 -4.52 -6.11 13.67
CA THR A 58 -5.75 -5.67 12.97
C THR A 58 -5.78 -4.15 12.71
N GLY A 59 -4.63 -3.50 12.92
CA GLY A 59 -4.44 -2.06 12.77
C GLY A 59 -2.96 -1.71 12.73
N ARG A 60 -2.67 -0.42 12.53
CA ARG A 60 -1.29 0.08 12.49
C ARG A 60 -0.57 -0.20 13.80
N SER A 61 0.75 -0.35 13.70
CA SER A 61 1.64 -0.42 14.87
C SER A 61 2.62 0.75 14.90
N PRO A 62 2.20 1.96 15.33
CA PRO A 62 3.02 3.16 15.23
C PRO A 62 4.38 3.09 15.93
N LYS A 63 4.48 2.28 16.98
CA LYS A 63 5.73 2.09 17.76
C LYS A 63 6.71 1.10 17.10
N ASP A 64 6.29 0.40 16.05
CA ASP A 64 7.12 -0.50 15.23
C ASP A 64 7.39 0.10 13.84
N ARG A 65 7.07 1.38 13.66
CA ARG A 65 7.38 2.12 12.44
C ARG A 65 8.68 2.89 12.62
N PHE A 66 9.63 2.64 11.74
CA PHE A 66 10.96 3.24 11.78
C PHE A 66 11.31 3.92 10.45
N ILE A 67 12.29 4.83 10.50
CA ILE A 67 12.88 5.45 9.32
C ILE A 67 14.40 5.35 9.46
N VAL A 68 15.08 4.85 8.43
CA VAL A 68 16.54 4.80 8.40
C VAL A 68 17.09 6.22 8.51
N LYS A 69 17.99 6.42 9.48
CA LYS A 69 18.67 7.68 9.72
C LYS A 69 20.00 7.69 8.98
N ASP A 70 20.02 8.31 7.81
CA ASP A 70 21.16 8.41 6.90
C ASP A 70 21.37 9.85 6.44
N ASP A 71 22.25 10.10 5.47
CA ASP A 71 22.55 11.46 4.99
C ASP A 71 21.36 12.14 4.29
N ILE A 72 20.37 11.38 3.79
CA ILE A 72 19.16 11.94 3.19
C ILE A 72 18.22 12.46 4.28
N THR A 73 18.03 11.67 5.34
CA THR A 73 16.98 11.88 6.35
C THR A 73 17.47 12.57 7.63
N ARG A 74 18.74 12.45 7.99
CA ARG A 74 19.32 12.88 9.29
C ARG A 74 18.90 14.26 9.73
N ASP A 75 18.93 15.23 8.82
CA ASP A 75 18.65 16.64 9.14
C ASP A 75 17.27 17.12 8.65
N LYS A 76 16.53 16.27 7.92
CA LYS A 76 15.25 16.63 7.28
C LYS A 76 14.03 15.97 7.94
N VAL A 77 14.21 14.82 8.57
CA VAL A 77 13.14 14.14 9.29
C VAL A 77 13.01 14.72 10.69
N TRP A 78 11.76 14.98 11.10
CA TRP A 78 11.46 15.37 12.47
C TRP A 78 11.48 14.16 13.40
N TRP A 79 12.65 13.85 13.95
CA TRP A 79 12.88 12.69 14.82
C TRP A 79 12.16 12.79 16.17
N GLY A 80 11.63 11.67 16.67
CA GLY A 80 10.98 11.60 17.97
C GLY A 80 10.23 10.28 18.18
N ASN A 81 9.20 10.31 19.03
CA ASN A 81 8.39 9.12 19.34
C ASN A 81 7.48 8.66 18.19
N ILE A 82 7.38 9.46 17.12
CA ILE A 82 6.60 9.15 15.91
C ILE A 82 7.52 8.68 14.78
N ASN A 83 8.58 9.43 14.50
CA ASN A 83 9.60 9.06 13.51
C ASN A 83 10.81 8.50 14.27
N ILE A 84 10.81 7.19 14.45
CA ILE A 84 11.82 6.47 15.23
C ILE A 84 13.01 6.16 14.32
N PRO A 85 14.24 6.57 14.67
CA PRO A 85 15.40 6.31 13.83
C PRO A 85 15.74 4.81 13.81
N PHE A 86 16.15 4.32 12.64
CA PHE A 86 16.75 3.01 12.45
C PHE A 86 18.16 3.17 11.89
N ASP A 87 19.10 2.33 12.30
CA ASP A 87 20.45 2.35 11.75
C ASP A 87 20.50 1.74 10.34
N SER A 88 21.30 2.31 9.43
CA SER A 88 21.39 1.85 8.04
C SER A 88 22.01 0.45 7.92
N ASP A 89 23.02 0.12 8.72
CA ASP A 89 23.66 -1.19 8.68
C ASP A 89 22.76 -2.26 9.27
N ASP A 90 22.01 -1.91 10.34
CA ASP A 90 21.01 -2.81 10.91
C ASP A 90 19.82 -3.02 9.96
N PHE A 91 19.40 -2.00 9.21
CA PHE A 91 18.40 -2.14 8.15
C PHE A 91 18.87 -3.13 7.09
N GLU A 92 20.11 -2.99 6.62
CA GLU A 92 20.66 -3.88 5.59
C GLU A 92 20.72 -5.34 6.06
N LYS A 93 21.15 -5.59 7.30
CA LYS A 93 21.14 -6.93 7.90
C LYS A 93 19.73 -7.52 7.95
N LEU A 94 18.75 -6.74 8.41
CA LEU A 94 17.35 -7.18 8.49
C LEU A 94 16.76 -7.41 7.09
N TYR A 95 16.99 -6.51 6.15
CA TYR A 95 16.58 -6.66 4.76
C TYR A 95 17.12 -7.95 4.15
N ASN A 96 18.41 -8.23 4.34
CA ASN A 96 19.03 -9.47 3.84
C ASN A 96 18.40 -10.73 4.46
N LYS A 97 18.01 -10.69 5.75
CA LYS A 97 17.28 -11.79 6.39
C LYS A 97 15.89 -11.97 5.76
N VAL A 98 15.16 -10.89 5.51
CA VAL A 98 13.84 -10.94 4.87
C VAL A 98 13.95 -11.43 3.43
N ALA A 99 14.92 -10.93 2.66
CA ALA A 99 15.14 -11.38 1.28
C ALA A 99 15.46 -12.88 1.24
N ASN A 100 16.36 -13.36 2.11
CA ASN A 100 16.66 -14.78 2.25
C ASN A 100 15.44 -15.62 2.68
N TYR A 101 14.59 -15.09 3.55
CA TYR A 101 13.33 -15.73 3.93
C TYR A 101 12.36 -15.88 2.76
N LEU A 102 12.30 -14.87 1.87
CA LEU A 102 11.44 -14.88 0.69
C LEU A 102 12.03 -15.73 -0.45
N SER A 103 13.34 -15.98 -0.47
CA SER A 103 13.98 -16.88 -1.43
C SER A 103 13.39 -18.29 -1.38
N GLY A 104 13.21 -18.90 -2.56
CA GLY A 104 12.60 -20.23 -2.69
C GLY A 104 11.08 -20.28 -2.47
N LYS A 105 10.43 -19.17 -2.10
CA LYS A 105 8.98 -19.10 -1.90
C LYS A 105 8.22 -18.78 -3.18
N GLU A 106 6.92 -18.99 -3.14
CA GLU A 106 5.99 -18.40 -4.08
C GLU A 106 5.69 -16.95 -3.66
N LEU A 107 5.87 -16.00 -4.59
CA LEU A 107 5.74 -14.57 -4.34
C LEU A 107 4.84 -13.91 -5.39
N PHE A 108 4.20 -12.82 -5.00
CA PHE A 108 3.29 -12.05 -5.85
C PHE A 108 3.87 -10.67 -6.05
N VAL A 109 4.11 -10.29 -7.30
CA VAL A 109 4.76 -9.03 -7.65
C VAL A 109 3.82 -8.16 -8.47
N ARG A 110 3.71 -6.90 -8.07
CA ARG A 110 2.93 -5.89 -8.77
C ARG A 110 3.74 -4.63 -9.02
N ASP A 111 3.70 -4.17 -10.27
CA ASP A 111 4.14 -2.84 -10.64
C ASP A 111 2.92 -1.93 -10.70
N CYS A 112 2.97 -0.85 -9.92
CA CYS A 112 1.92 0.16 -9.80
C CYS A 112 2.53 1.55 -9.65
N TYR A 113 1.71 2.58 -9.51
CA TYR A 113 2.22 3.90 -9.14
C TYR A 113 1.32 4.62 -8.15
N ALA A 114 1.93 5.57 -7.43
CA ALA A 114 1.21 6.57 -6.67
C ALA A 114 1.34 7.94 -7.36
N CYS A 115 0.45 8.86 -6.99
CA CYS A 115 0.30 10.19 -7.58
C CYS A 115 -0.28 10.16 -9.01
N ALA A 116 -1.52 10.62 -9.15
CA ALA A 116 -2.23 10.69 -10.43
C ALA A 116 -1.67 11.79 -11.37
N ASP A 117 -1.00 12.81 -10.84
CA ASP A 117 -0.31 13.80 -11.67
C ASP A 117 1.00 13.19 -12.23
N PRO A 118 1.17 13.11 -13.57
CA PRO A 118 2.35 12.51 -14.19
C PRO A 118 3.68 13.13 -13.77
N ASN A 119 3.72 14.42 -13.41
CA ASN A 119 4.94 15.09 -12.96
C ASN A 119 5.39 14.61 -11.57
N TYR A 120 4.46 14.07 -10.80
CA TYR A 120 4.68 13.63 -9.41
C TYR A 120 4.67 12.11 -9.27
N ARG A 121 4.25 11.38 -10.31
CA ARG A 121 4.17 9.92 -10.39
C ARG A 121 5.36 9.25 -9.70
N LEU A 122 5.04 8.33 -8.79
CA LEU A 122 5.99 7.49 -8.08
C LEU A 122 5.78 6.04 -8.54
N ASN A 123 6.65 5.52 -9.38
CA ASN A 123 6.60 4.13 -9.80
C ASN A 123 7.00 3.22 -8.64
N ILE A 124 6.16 2.24 -8.32
CA ILE A 124 6.32 1.35 -7.17
C ILE A 124 6.30 -0.09 -7.64
N ARG A 125 7.28 -0.88 -7.20
CA ARG A 125 7.22 -2.34 -7.26
C ARG A 125 6.91 -2.91 -5.89
N ILE A 126 5.88 -3.73 -5.81
CA ILE A 126 5.43 -4.35 -4.56
C ILE A 126 5.69 -5.84 -4.67
N ILE A 127 6.48 -6.38 -3.74
CA ILE A 127 6.82 -7.79 -3.61
C ILE A 127 6.10 -8.30 -2.35
N ASN A 128 5.10 -9.15 -2.55
CA ASN A 128 4.27 -9.69 -1.48
C ASN A 128 4.51 -11.18 -1.29
N GLU A 129 4.56 -11.60 -0.03
CA GLU A 129 4.48 -13.02 0.33
C GLU A 129 3.07 -13.60 0.06
N TYR A 130 2.02 -12.81 0.24
CA TYR A 130 0.63 -13.28 0.13
C TYR A 130 -0.14 -12.67 -1.05
N PRO A 131 -1.01 -13.45 -1.71
CA PRO A 131 -1.79 -13.02 -2.87
C PRO A 131 -2.76 -11.88 -2.53
N TRP A 132 -3.44 -11.95 -1.39
CA TRP A 132 -4.39 -10.90 -0.98
C TRP A 132 -3.70 -9.57 -0.66
N SER A 133 -2.44 -9.58 -0.21
CA SER A 133 -1.67 -8.34 -0.03
C SER A 133 -1.34 -7.70 -1.38
N ASN A 134 -1.12 -8.50 -2.43
CA ASN A 134 -0.94 -8.01 -3.79
C ASN A 134 -2.26 -7.51 -4.41
N MET A 135 -3.39 -8.13 -4.07
CA MET A 135 -4.72 -7.65 -4.46
C MET A 135 -5.06 -6.34 -3.76
N PHE A 136 -4.69 -6.18 -2.49
CA PHE A 136 -4.78 -4.90 -1.79
C PHE A 136 -3.97 -3.81 -2.51
N ALA A 137 -2.74 -4.12 -2.90
CA ALA A 137 -1.91 -3.21 -3.69
C ALA A 137 -2.56 -2.85 -5.05
N TYR A 138 -3.18 -3.82 -5.73
CA TYR A 138 -3.95 -3.56 -6.95
C TYR A 138 -5.09 -2.56 -6.69
N ASN A 139 -5.82 -2.73 -5.59
CA ASN A 139 -6.94 -1.86 -5.25
C ASN A 139 -6.49 -0.45 -4.87
N MET A 140 -5.43 -0.34 -4.07
CA MET A 140 -5.04 0.94 -3.47
C MET A 140 -4.20 1.84 -4.36
N PHE A 141 -3.36 1.30 -5.23
CA PHE A 141 -2.47 2.11 -6.08
C PHE A 141 -3.02 2.24 -7.51
N LEU A 142 -2.52 3.23 -8.23
CA LEU A 142 -2.87 3.45 -9.62
C LEU A 142 -2.21 2.37 -10.50
N ARG A 143 -2.95 1.91 -11.51
CA ARG A 143 -2.60 0.78 -12.36
C ARG A 143 -1.96 1.29 -13.65
N PRO A 144 -0.74 0.83 -14.01
CA PRO A 144 -0.15 1.15 -15.30
C PRO A 144 -0.93 0.48 -16.41
N GLU A 145 -0.95 1.12 -17.57
CA GLU A 145 -1.43 0.49 -18.80
C GLU A 145 -0.44 -0.61 -19.27
N GLU A 146 -0.88 -1.52 -20.15
CA GLU A 146 -0.05 -2.65 -20.58
C GLU A 146 1.26 -2.23 -21.25
N ASP A 147 1.25 -1.14 -22.01
CA ASP A 147 2.43 -0.57 -22.67
C ASP A 147 3.40 0.10 -21.69
N GLU A 148 2.89 0.73 -20.63
CA GLU A 148 3.70 1.28 -19.55
C GLU A 148 4.47 0.20 -18.77
N LEU A 149 3.96 -1.04 -18.75
CA LEU A 149 4.62 -2.17 -18.08
C LEU A 149 5.85 -2.68 -18.82
N GLU A 150 5.94 -2.50 -20.15
CA GLU A 150 7.05 -3.05 -20.94
C GLU A 150 8.42 -2.51 -20.51
N ASN A 151 8.46 -1.23 -20.14
CA ASN A 151 9.66 -0.50 -19.75
C ASN A 151 9.58 0.03 -18.30
N PHE A 152 8.76 -0.61 -17.46
CA PHE A 152 8.52 -0.15 -16.10
C PHE A 152 9.81 -0.15 -15.27
N GLN A 153 10.18 1.04 -14.78
CA GLN A 153 11.30 1.25 -13.87
C GLN A 153 10.74 1.63 -12.49
N PRO A 154 10.82 0.74 -11.49
CA PRO A 154 10.39 1.08 -10.15
C PRO A 154 11.32 2.14 -9.55
N GLU A 155 10.74 3.20 -9.01
CA GLU A 155 11.48 4.17 -8.20
C GLU A 155 11.54 3.71 -6.74
N TRP A 156 10.43 3.18 -6.23
CA TRP A 156 10.31 2.63 -4.88
C TRP A 156 9.98 1.16 -4.91
N THR A 157 10.45 0.44 -3.89
CA THR A 157 10.10 -0.97 -3.69
C THR A 157 9.43 -1.14 -2.34
N VAL A 158 8.29 -1.84 -2.31
CA VAL A 158 7.69 -2.34 -1.08
C VAL A 158 7.98 -3.83 -0.98
N VAL A 159 8.62 -4.26 0.10
CA VAL A 159 8.81 -5.68 0.42
C VAL A 159 7.93 -6.01 1.61
N ASN A 160 6.90 -6.82 1.38
CA ASN A 160 5.91 -7.17 2.37
C ASN A 160 5.95 -8.69 2.65
N ALA A 161 6.47 -9.04 3.83
CA ALA A 161 6.67 -10.41 4.30
C ALA A 161 5.97 -10.62 5.67
N PRO A 162 4.63 -10.64 5.73
CA PRO A 162 3.90 -10.80 6.99
C PRO A 162 4.31 -12.02 7.81
N GLY A 163 4.75 -13.11 7.16
CA GLY A 163 5.19 -14.33 7.83
C GLY A 163 6.60 -14.28 8.40
N PHE A 164 7.39 -13.24 8.14
CA PHE A 164 8.72 -13.07 8.72
C PHE A 164 8.62 -12.41 10.10
N LEU A 165 9.03 -13.10 11.16
CA LEU A 165 9.04 -12.59 12.53
C LEU A 165 10.46 -12.13 12.90
N ALA A 166 10.65 -10.84 13.16
CA ALA A 166 11.92 -10.32 13.62
C ALA A 166 12.26 -10.83 15.03
N ASN A 167 13.54 -11.02 15.30
CA ASN A 167 14.08 -11.20 16.64
C ASN A 167 14.51 -9.80 17.18
N PRO A 168 13.79 -9.21 18.15
CA PRO A 168 14.05 -7.83 18.60
C PRO A 168 15.49 -7.56 19.05
N GLU A 169 16.11 -8.52 19.73
CA GLU A 169 17.47 -8.35 20.26
C GLU A 169 18.52 -8.29 19.13
N GLN A 170 18.33 -9.11 18.11
CA GLN A 170 19.26 -9.25 16.98
C GLN A 170 18.99 -8.23 15.88
N ASP A 171 17.70 -7.98 15.59
CA ASP A 171 17.24 -7.22 14.44
C ASP A 171 16.97 -5.75 14.77
N LYS A 172 17.16 -5.35 16.04
CA LYS A 172 16.97 -3.97 16.53
C LYS A 172 15.57 -3.41 16.32
N THR A 173 14.60 -4.30 16.15
CA THR A 173 13.18 -3.97 16.20
C THR A 173 12.69 -3.94 17.65
N ARG A 174 11.51 -3.37 17.87
CA ARG A 174 10.89 -3.33 19.21
C ARG A 174 10.23 -4.65 19.57
N GLN A 175 9.59 -5.30 18.60
CA GLN A 175 8.97 -6.62 18.72
C GLN A 175 9.05 -7.35 17.36
N HIS A 176 8.30 -8.43 17.17
CA HIS A 176 8.44 -9.30 16.00
C HIS A 176 7.92 -8.69 14.69
N ASN A 177 7.04 -7.68 14.75
CA ASN A 177 6.60 -6.91 13.59
C ASN A 177 7.41 -5.61 13.43
N PHE A 178 7.49 -5.12 12.19
CA PHE A 178 8.19 -3.89 11.84
C PHE A 178 7.69 -3.33 10.51
N ALA A 179 7.75 -2.01 10.38
CA ALA A 179 7.58 -1.28 9.13
C ALA A 179 8.69 -0.22 9.04
N ILE A 180 9.63 -0.36 8.11
CA ILE A 180 10.83 0.48 8.04
C ILE A 180 10.92 1.15 6.67
N LEU A 181 11.14 2.46 6.65
CA LEU A 181 11.41 3.23 5.43
C LEU A 181 12.89 3.53 5.30
N ASP A 182 13.48 3.20 4.16
CA ASP A 182 14.83 3.60 3.77
C ASP A 182 14.75 4.46 2.51
N PHE A 183 15.11 5.74 2.63
CA PHE A 183 15.05 6.70 1.53
C PHE A 183 16.28 6.64 0.61
N THR A 184 17.42 6.15 1.09
CA THR A 184 18.61 5.93 0.27
C THR A 184 18.41 4.75 -0.67
N ARG A 185 17.92 3.63 -0.14
CA ARG A 185 17.61 2.43 -0.93
C ARG A 185 16.23 2.50 -1.60
N LYS A 186 15.39 3.47 -1.23
CA LYS A 186 13.99 3.66 -1.67
C LYS A 186 13.13 2.41 -1.44
N ILE A 187 13.20 1.89 -0.21
CA ILE A 187 12.52 0.65 0.21
C ILE A 187 11.57 0.94 1.37
N ALA A 188 10.36 0.40 1.27
CA ALA A 188 9.49 0.19 2.42
C ALA A 188 9.49 -1.31 2.77
N LEU A 189 10.05 -1.67 3.92
CA LEU A 189 10.19 -3.05 4.38
C LEU A 189 9.16 -3.32 5.49
N ILE A 190 8.30 -4.32 5.29
CA ILE A 190 7.21 -4.67 6.21
C ILE A 190 7.31 -6.15 6.54
N GLY A 191 7.36 -6.49 7.83
CA GLY A 191 7.42 -7.87 8.31
C GLY A 191 6.64 -8.08 9.60
N GLY A 192 6.22 -9.32 9.84
CA GLY A 192 5.55 -9.78 11.07
C GLY A 192 4.12 -9.28 11.25
N THR A 193 3.59 -8.50 10.30
CA THR A 193 2.22 -8.00 10.32
C THR A 193 1.54 -8.24 8.98
N GLY A 194 0.33 -8.78 9.03
CA GLY A 194 -0.55 -8.91 7.87
C GLY A 194 -1.39 -7.66 7.60
N TYR A 195 -1.32 -6.64 8.44
CA TYR A 195 -2.18 -5.47 8.31
C TYR A 195 -1.88 -4.70 7.01
N THR A 196 -2.82 -4.69 6.08
CA THR A 196 -2.62 -4.11 4.74
C THR A 196 -2.36 -2.61 4.77
N GLY A 197 -2.89 -1.91 5.78
CA GLY A 197 -2.69 -0.47 5.95
C GLY A 197 -1.23 -0.05 6.12
N GLU A 198 -0.31 -0.94 6.51
CA GLU A 198 1.13 -0.62 6.54
C GLU A 198 1.71 -0.45 5.11
N ILE A 199 1.17 -1.15 4.09
CA ILE A 199 1.57 -0.97 2.69
C ILE A 199 1.16 0.42 2.20
N LYS A 200 -0.12 0.78 2.39
CA LYS A 200 -0.68 2.11 2.04
C LYS A 200 0.10 3.22 2.74
N LYS A 201 0.13 3.17 4.07
CA LYS A 201 0.72 4.25 4.88
C LYS A 201 2.25 4.30 4.82
N GLY A 202 2.93 3.22 4.43
CA GLY A 202 4.36 3.23 4.10
C GLY A 202 4.67 4.15 2.92
N ILE A 203 3.97 3.99 1.81
CA ILE A 203 4.12 4.86 0.63
C ILE A 203 3.66 6.29 0.91
N PHE A 204 2.52 6.45 1.60
CA PHE A 204 2.07 7.79 2.01
C PHE A 204 3.12 8.53 2.83
N SER A 205 3.75 7.83 3.76
CA SER A 205 4.81 8.39 4.60
C SER A 205 6.05 8.78 3.79
N ALA A 206 6.41 7.98 2.77
CA ALA A 206 7.47 8.33 1.84
C ALA A 206 7.12 9.59 1.05
N LEU A 207 5.90 9.70 0.52
CA LEU A 207 5.42 10.89 -0.19
C LEU A 207 5.37 12.13 0.70
N ASN A 208 4.98 11.98 1.97
CA ASN A 208 5.00 13.08 2.95
C ASN A 208 6.40 13.66 3.19
N PHE A 209 7.46 12.93 2.88
CA PHE A 209 8.83 13.43 2.88
C PHE A 209 9.26 13.91 1.49
N ILE A 210 9.04 13.09 0.45
CA ILE A 210 9.54 13.34 -0.90
C ILE A 210 8.96 14.63 -1.50
N LEU A 211 7.63 14.82 -1.40
CA LEU A 211 6.94 15.92 -2.03
C LEU A 211 7.38 17.30 -1.50
N PRO A 212 7.39 17.56 -0.18
CA PRO A 212 7.82 18.87 0.32
C PRO A 212 9.33 19.07 0.21
N VAL A 213 10.14 18.01 0.36
CA VAL A 213 11.61 18.14 0.38
C VAL A 213 12.20 18.30 -1.03
N PHE A 214 11.67 17.57 -2.02
CA PHE A 214 12.29 17.49 -3.35
C PHE A 214 11.42 18.02 -4.48
N LYS A 215 10.11 18.16 -4.28
CA LYS A 215 9.17 18.52 -5.35
C LYS A 215 8.37 19.80 -5.09
N ASN A 216 8.61 20.51 -3.97
CA ASN A 216 7.89 21.72 -3.58
C ASN A 216 6.35 21.58 -3.63
N THR A 217 5.86 20.43 -3.18
CA THR A 217 4.43 20.08 -3.21
C THR A 217 3.95 19.77 -1.81
N LEU A 218 2.74 20.22 -1.47
CA LEU A 218 2.13 19.98 -0.17
C LEU A 218 1.42 18.61 -0.17
N PRO A 219 1.92 17.60 0.57
CA PRO A 219 1.18 16.37 0.80
C PRO A 219 0.11 16.60 1.87
N MET A 220 -1.06 16.00 1.69
CA MET A 220 -2.23 16.20 2.53
C MET A 220 -2.88 14.86 2.89
N HIS A 221 -3.30 14.75 4.14
CA HIS A 221 -4.14 13.66 4.63
C HIS A 221 -5.58 14.17 4.76
N CYS A 222 -6.32 14.09 3.66
CA CYS A 222 -7.63 14.68 3.48
C CYS A 222 -8.44 13.88 2.46
N SER A 223 -9.76 14.02 2.47
CA SER A 223 -10.55 13.72 1.27
C SER A 223 -10.69 14.97 0.41
N ALA A 224 -10.97 14.80 -0.88
CA ALA A 224 -11.22 15.92 -1.79
C ALA A 224 -12.27 15.54 -2.85
N ASN A 225 -13.09 16.52 -3.24
CA ASN A 225 -14.06 16.39 -4.31
C ASN A 225 -14.14 17.69 -5.15
N VAL A 226 -14.71 17.57 -6.34
CA VAL A 226 -14.83 18.68 -7.31
C VAL A 226 -16.29 18.87 -7.72
N GLY A 227 -16.74 20.11 -7.71
CA GLY A 227 -18.08 20.50 -8.16
C GLY A 227 -18.16 20.59 -9.68
N GLN A 228 -19.39 20.78 -10.19
CA GLN A 228 -19.64 20.91 -11.63
C GLN A 228 -18.92 22.11 -12.26
N ASP A 229 -18.72 23.18 -11.49
CA ASP A 229 -18.02 24.40 -11.91
C ASP A 229 -16.48 24.30 -11.78
N GLY A 230 -15.96 23.13 -11.39
CA GLY A 230 -14.52 22.88 -11.20
C GLY A 230 -13.97 23.37 -9.86
N ASP A 231 -14.81 23.85 -8.95
CA ASP A 231 -14.41 24.23 -7.60
C ASP A 231 -14.02 22.98 -6.79
N THR A 232 -12.84 23.00 -6.16
CA THR A 232 -12.33 21.88 -5.36
C THR A 232 -12.56 22.15 -3.88
N ALA A 233 -13.10 21.16 -3.16
CA ALA A 233 -13.19 21.18 -1.70
C ALA A 233 -12.26 20.13 -1.09
N ILE A 234 -11.61 20.48 0.02
CA ILE A 234 -10.65 19.64 0.73
C ILE A 234 -11.11 19.49 2.18
N PHE A 235 -11.17 18.26 2.67
CA PHE A 235 -11.70 17.94 4.00
C PHE A 235 -10.60 17.30 4.85
N PHE A 236 -10.03 18.08 5.78
CA PHE A 236 -9.10 17.56 6.77
C PHE A 236 -9.84 16.98 7.98
N GLY A 237 -9.33 15.87 8.50
CA GLY A 237 -9.94 15.21 9.65
C GLY A 237 -9.24 13.92 10.04
N LEU A 238 -9.37 13.51 11.29
CA LEU A 238 -8.87 12.21 11.74
C LEU A 238 -9.81 11.09 11.28
N SER A 239 -9.43 9.84 11.57
CA SER A 239 -10.31 8.70 11.32
C SER A 239 -11.61 8.85 12.13
N GLY A 240 -12.76 8.68 11.48
CA GLY A 240 -14.07 8.76 12.13
C GLY A 240 -14.64 10.17 12.32
N THR A 241 -14.02 11.21 11.75
CA THR A 241 -14.54 12.60 11.82
C THR A 241 -15.40 13.01 10.62
N GLY A 242 -15.93 12.03 9.87
CA GLY A 242 -16.83 12.28 8.74
C GLY A 242 -16.16 12.67 7.42
N LYS A 243 -14.83 12.57 7.27
CA LYS A 243 -14.13 12.91 6.00
C LYS A 243 -14.74 12.20 4.79
N THR A 244 -14.84 10.88 4.86
CA THR A 244 -15.34 10.05 3.76
C THR A 244 -16.80 10.38 3.48
N THR A 245 -17.64 10.39 4.51
CA THR A 245 -19.06 10.74 4.40
C THR A 245 -19.30 12.11 3.76
N LEU A 246 -18.53 13.13 4.14
CA LEU A 246 -18.69 14.49 3.61
C LEU A 246 -18.10 14.67 2.21
N SER A 247 -17.08 13.88 1.84
CA SER A 247 -16.54 13.93 0.48
C SER A 247 -17.40 13.21 -0.55
N THR A 248 -18.21 12.26 -0.10
CA THR A 248 -19.13 11.46 -0.92
C THR A 248 -20.48 12.18 -1.05
N ASP A 249 -20.44 13.35 -1.68
CA ASP A 249 -21.61 14.17 -2.00
C ASP A 249 -22.10 13.82 -3.41
N PRO A 250 -23.37 13.44 -3.62
CA PRO A 250 -23.88 13.03 -4.93
C PRO A 250 -23.81 14.13 -6.00
N GLU A 251 -23.73 15.40 -5.60
CA GLU A 251 -23.60 16.54 -6.53
C GLU A 251 -22.14 16.87 -6.89
N ARG A 252 -21.16 16.13 -6.34
CA ARG A 252 -19.72 16.37 -6.50
C ARG A 252 -18.97 15.10 -6.87
N ASN A 253 -18.00 15.23 -7.76
CA ASN A 253 -17.17 14.09 -8.15
C ASN A 253 -16.04 13.89 -7.14
N LEU A 254 -15.93 12.69 -6.56
CA LEU A 254 -14.85 12.35 -5.64
C LEU A 254 -13.50 12.31 -6.37
N ILE A 255 -12.51 13.03 -5.83
CA ILE A 255 -11.11 12.96 -6.30
C ILE A 255 -10.37 11.82 -5.57
N GLY A 256 -10.57 11.72 -4.25
CA GLY A 256 -10.02 10.65 -3.41
C GLY A 256 -10.46 10.81 -1.94
N ASP A 257 -10.34 9.75 -1.15
CA ASP A 257 -10.87 9.68 0.22
C ASP A 257 -9.86 10.01 1.33
N ASP A 258 -8.55 9.98 1.06
CA ASP A 258 -7.57 10.02 2.15
C ASP A 258 -6.23 10.73 1.85
N GLU A 259 -5.65 10.63 0.64
CA GLU A 259 -4.27 11.08 0.39
C GLU A 259 -4.14 11.90 -0.91
N HIS A 260 -3.74 13.18 -0.78
CA HIS A 260 -3.65 14.10 -1.92
C HIS A 260 -2.37 14.94 -1.90
N GLY A 261 -1.98 15.44 -3.07
CA GLY A 261 -0.95 16.45 -3.23
C GLY A 261 -1.54 17.74 -3.74
N TRP A 262 -0.99 18.88 -3.31
CA TRP A 262 -1.33 20.20 -3.81
C TRP A 262 -0.08 20.90 -4.35
N THR A 263 -0.07 21.16 -5.66
CA THR A 263 1.07 21.77 -6.36
C THR A 263 1.06 23.29 -6.25
N ASN A 264 2.19 23.92 -6.57
CA ASN A 264 2.32 25.38 -6.67
C ASN A 264 1.52 25.97 -7.84
N GLU A 265 1.15 25.17 -8.85
CA GLU A 265 0.22 25.55 -9.92
C GLU A 265 -1.25 25.48 -9.48
N ASN A 266 -1.50 25.26 -8.18
CA ASN A 266 -2.83 25.17 -7.60
C ASN A 266 -3.65 23.96 -8.11
N SER A 267 -2.97 22.84 -8.38
CA SER A 267 -3.59 21.57 -8.77
C SER A 267 -3.65 20.62 -7.58
N VAL A 268 -4.79 19.97 -7.37
CA VAL A 268 -4.98 18.90 -6.37
C VAL A 268 -5.07 17.57 -7.10
N PHE A 269 -4.27 16.59 -6.67
CA PHE A 269 -4.27 15.25 -7.27
C PHE A 269 -4.28 14.17 -6.19
N ASN A 270 -4.96 13.06 -6.49
CA ASN A 270 -5.00 11.88 -5.63
C ASN A 270 -3.66 11.13 -5.71
N PHE A 271 -3.23 10.53 -4.60
CA PHE A 271 -2.11 9.60 -4.59
C PHE A 271 -2.51 8.17 -4.97
N GLU A 272 -3.79 7.83 -4.77
CA GLU A 272 -4.28 6.47 -4.73
C GLU A 272 -5.16 6.12 -5.95
N GLY A 273 -5.37 4.83 -6.17
CA GLY A 273 -6.23 4.26 -7.21
C GLY A 273 -7.49 3.56 -6.68
N GLY A 274 -7.76 3.70 -5.38
CA GLY A 274 -8.92 3.13 -4.69
C GLY A 274 -9.06 3.66 -3.26
N CYS A 275 -10.00 3.11 -2.50
CA CYS A 275 -10.36 3.57 -1.16
C CYS A 275 -10.15 2.48 -0.10
N TYR A 276 -9.83 2.88 1.14
CA TYR A 276 -9.65 1.95 2.27
C TYR A 276 -10.58 2.33 3.43
N ALA A 277 -11.87 2.07 3.22
CA ALA A 277 -12.95 2.48 4.11
C ALA A 277 -13.05 1.61 5.37
N LYS A 278 -13.51 2.21 6.47
CA LYS A 278 -13.92 1.48 7.67
C LYS A 278 -15.34 0.96 7.47
N VAL A 279 -15.56 -0.32 7.77
CA VAL A 279 -16.86 -0.98 7.55
C VAL A 279 -17.54 -1.43 8.86
N ILE A 280 -17.05 -0.96 10.02
CA ILE A 280 -17.70 -1.24 11.30
C ILE A 280 -19.02 -0.49 11.38
N ASN A 281 -20.11 -1.21 11.71
CA ASN A 281 -21.48 -0.69 11.71
C ASN A 281 -21.94 -0.12 10.36
N LEU A 282 -21.32 -0.54 9.25
CA LEU A 282 -21.73 -0.13 7.92
C LEU A 282 -23.15 -0.62 7.61
N SER A 283 -24.01 0.28 7.13
CA SER A 283 -25.31 -0.09 6.57
C SER A 283 -25.51 0.59 5.22
N GLU A 284 -26.33 -0.02 4.37
CA GLU A 284 -26.74 0.54 3.09
C GLU A 284 -27.49 1.87 3.27
N GLU A 285 -28.22 2.04 4.37
CA GLU A 285 -28.95 3.26 4.69
C GLU A 285 -28.03 4.44 5.01
N SER A 286 -26.94 4.19 5.77
CA SER A 286 -26.05 5.26 6.21
C SER A 286 -24.98 5.61 5.18
N GLU A 287 -24.45 4.61 4.47
CA GLU A 287 -23.31 4.77 3.55
C GLU A 287 -23.51 3.91 2.28
N PRO A 288 -24.52 4.23 1.44
CA PRO A 288 -24.93 3.38 0.30
C PRO A 288 -23.79 3.17 -0.70
N GLU A 289 -23.01 4.19 -1.02
CA GLU A 289 -21.92 4.09 -1.99
C GLU A 289 -20.81 3.13 -1.54
N ILE A 290 -20.44 3.19 -0.26
CA ILE A 290 -19.44 2.28 0.32
C ILE A 290 -20.01 0.87 0.38
N PHE A 291 -21.28 0.71 0.79
CA PHE A 291 -21.95 -0.58 0.84
C PHE A 291 -22.00 -1.25 -0.55
N HIS A 292 -22.39 -0.52 -1.60
CA HIS A 292 -22.45 -1.05 -2.97
C HIS A 292 -21.08 -1.27 -3.62
N ALA A 293 -20.04 -0.60 -3.14
CA ALA A 293 -18.66 -0.85 -3.55
C ALA A 293 -18.13 -2.21 -3.04
N ILE A 294 -18.73 -2.79 -1.99
CA ILE A 294 -18.38 -4.12 -1.48
C ILE A 294 -19.02 -5.19 -2.36
N ARG A 295 -18.27 -5.60 -3.38
CA ARG A 295 -18.61 -6.67 -4.33
C ARG A 295 -17.34 -7.36 -4.80
N LYS A 296 -17.46 -8.36 -5.68
CA LYS A 296 -16.30 -9.01 -6.32
C LYS A 296 -15.25 -7.98 -6.78
N GLY A 297 -14.00 -8.20 -6.39
CA GLY A 297 -12.88 -7.26 -6.57
C GLY A 297 -12.53 -6.43 -5.32
N ALA A 298 -13.45 -6.29 -4.36
CA ALA A 298 -13.18 -5.70 -3.06
C ALA A 298 -12.52 -6.72 -2.10
N ILE A 299 -11.89 -6.18 -1.04
CA ILE A 299 -11.36 -6.97 0.08
C ILE A 299 -11.99 -6.47 1.37
N LEU A 300 -12.57 -7.38 2.15
CA LEU A 300 -12.99 -7.17 3.53
C LEU A 300 -11.90 -7.66 4.46
N GLU A 301 -11.41 -6.78 5.32
CA GLU A 301 -10.32 -7.09 6.25
C GLU A 301 -10.87 -7.21 7.68
N ASN A 302 -10.66 -8.36 8.31
CA ASN A 302 -11.02 -8.65 9.71
C ASN A 302 -12.51 -8.52 10.06
N VAL A 303 -13.41 -8.68 9.08
CA VAL A 303 -14.86 -8.76 9.32
C VAL A 303 -15.25 -10.12 9.87
N ILE A 304 -16.31 -10.15 10.67
CA ILE A 304 -16.94 -11.41 11.11
C ILE A 304 -17.85 -11.89 9.97
N LEU A 305 -17.68 -13.15 9.59
CA LEU A 305 -18.57 -13.84 8.65
C LEU A 305 -19.38 -14.90 9.40
N ASP A 306 -20.65 -15.05 9.02
CA ASP A 306 -21.55 -16.10 9.50
C ASP A 306 -21.23 -17.48 8.88
#